data_AF-A0A2T6AF41-F1
#
_entry.id   AF-A0A2T6AF41-F1
#
_cell.length_a   1.000
_cell.length_b   1.000
_cell.length_c   1.000
_cell.angle_alpha   90.00
_cell.angle_beta   90.00
_cell.angle_gamma   90.00
#
_symmetry.space_group_name_H-M   'P 1'
#
loop_
_entity.id
_entity.type
_entity.pdbx_description
1 polymer ?
#
loop_
_entity_poly.entity_id
_entity_poly.type
_entity_poly.pdbx_seq_one_letter_code
_entity_poly.pdbx_strand_id
1 'polypeptide(L)'
;MQNLSQNTPQLYRITYEAYSKFANEVNRCSDLAEVAEVCKTHLKYLLNFHIIRMTIFQGDKLFTFELFGNSIWYDLKGETELFPYEDELFKRGIPLITNEIPDKLVRDKVGLNALYDPVLWGWCFDKNERKVLVSLLADQNKAFSVGDVDILKLMVDCIQAKFSEIYLKRQLAIQNQNLSDAYLTIKEKNEEIQRIVLNQKETIKARTSEIVLKNEKLLHISALNAHNVREPLSRIQGIIELFEFMDDETCRKELVPKLISSAREMDEVLKEVVEMASKELTELKAAEL
;
A
#
# COMPACT_ATOMS: atom_id res chain seq x y z
N MET A 1 -2.66 27.45 64.75
CA MET A 1 -2.80 27.98 63.37
C MET A 1 -1.67 28.97 63.07
N GLN A 2 -0.44 28.47 62.91
CA GLN A 2 0.73 29.23 62.44
C GLN A 2 1.69 28.18 61.84
N ASN A 3 2.29 28.45 60.68
CA ASN A 3 3.22 27.61 59.87
C ASN A 3 2.68 26.89 58.61
N LEU A 4 1.73 27.46 57.87
CA LEU A 4 1.41 26.99 56.49
C LEU A 4 1.82 27.99 55.39
N SER A 5 2.18 29.22 55.73
CA SER A 5 2.53 30.29 54.77
C SER A 5 4.03 30.46 54.50
N GLN A 6 4.91 29.79 55.24
CA GLN A 6 6.37 29.91 55.05
C GLN A 6 7.00 28.79 54.18
N ASN A 7 6.29 27.68 53.95
CA ASN A 7 6.84 26.51 53.23
C ASN A 7 6.45 26.44 51.75
N THR A 8 5.60 27.35 51.27
CA THR A 8 5.08 27.33 49.90
C THR A 8 6.20 27.34 48.84
N PRO A 9 7.20 28.24 48.89
CA PRO A 9 8.26 28.29 47.87
C PRO A 9 9.17 27.04 47.85
N GLN A 10 9.43 26.45 49.02
CA GLN A 10 10.23 25.23 49.14
C GLN A 10 9.48 24.01 48.60
N LEU A 11 8.18 23.92 48.88
CA LEU A 11 7.31 22.87 48.34
C LEU A 11 7.27 22.93 46.81
N TYR A 12 7.06 24.12 46.23
CA TYR A 12 7.09 24.34 44.78
C TYR A 12 8.44 23.94 44.16
N ARG A 13 9.55 24.25 44.82
CA ARG A 13 10.89 23.85 44.35
C ARG A 13 11.08 22.34 44.35
N ILE A 14 10.61 21.65 45.40
CA ILE A 14 10.66 20.18 45.49
C ILE A 14 9.79 19.55 44.41
N THR A 15 8.57 20.05 44.19
CA THR A 15 7.68 19.57 43.12
C THR A 15 8.29 19.77 41.74
N TYR A 16 8.96 20.91 41.50
CA TYR A 16 9.65 21.14 40.23
C TYR A 16 10.87 20.23 40.04
N GLU A 17 11.62 19.93 41.10
CA GLU A 17 12.73 18.98 41.04
C GLU A 17 12.22 17.56 40.76
N ALA A 18 11.13 17.16 41.39
CA ALA A 18 10.45 15.89 41.12
C ALA A 18 9.96 15.83 39.66
N TYR A 19 9.37 16.91 39.15
CA TYR A 19 8.95 17.01 37.75
C TYR A 19 10.14 16.91 36.79
N SER A 20 11.26 17.56 37.10
CA SER A 20 12.47 17.50 36.28
C SER A 20 13.05 16.08 36.21
N LYS A 21 13.04 15.34 37.33
CA LYS A 21 13.43 13.91 37.36
C LYS A 21 12.47 13.07 36.53
N PHE A 22 11.17 13.26 36.72
CA PHE A 22 10.12 12.60 35.94
C PHE A 22 10.29 12.83 34.44
N ALA A 23 10.41 14.08 34.00
CA ALA A 23 10.55 14.42 32.58
C ALA A 23 11.82 13.80 31.97
N ASN A 24 12.93 13.78 32.71
CA ASN A 24 14.16 13.12 32.25
C ASN A 24 14.01 11.60 32.09
N GLU A 25 13.30 10.95 33.00
CA GLU A 25 13.04 9.50 32.90
C GLU A 25 12.07 9.19 31.76
N VAL A 26 10.98 9.94 31.61
CA VAL A 26 10.04 9.81 30.49
C VAL A 26 10.76 9.97 29.15
N ASN A 27 11.62 10.98 29.03
CA ASN A 27 12.36 11.22 27.79
C ASN A 27 13.31 10.07 27.41
N ARG A 28 13.76 9.26 28.37
CA ARG A 28 14.63 8.09 28.13
C ARG A 28 13.87 6.84 27.73
N CYS A 29 12.55 6.80 27.91
CA CYS A 29 11.74 5.65 27.54
C CYS A 29 11.83 5.34 26.04
N SER A 30 11.87 4.06 25.70
CA SER A 30 11.88 3.57 24.32
C SER A 30 10.53 3.01 23.88
N ASP A 31 9.70 2.61 24.85
CA ASP A 31 8.37 2.09 24.60
C ASP A 31 7.33 2.64 25.60
N LEU A 32 6.07 2.30 25.35
CA LEU A 32 4.94 2.83 26.10
C LEU A 32 4.75 2.12 27.45
N ALA A 33 5.29 0.91 27.63
CA ALA A 33 5.27 0.22 28.91
C ALA A 33 6.27 0.85 29.90
N GLU A 34 7.44 1.28 29.41
CA GLU A 34 8.41 2.05 30.20
C GLU A 34 7.81 3.39 30.65
N VAL A 35 7.14 4.12 29.74
CA VAL A 35 6.43 5.37 30.10
C VAL A 35 5.40 5.11 31.20
N ALA A 36 4.68 4.00 31.10
CA ALA A 36 3.66 3.59 32.06
C ALA A 36 4.26 3.37 33.47
N GLU A 37 5.37 2.63 33.58
CA GLU A 37 6.05 2.39 34.86
C GLU A 37 6.68 3.66 35.46
N VAL A 38 7.24 4.54 34.62
CA VAL A 38 7.74 5.86 35.07
C VAL A 38 6.58 6.69 35.64
N CYS A 39 5.43 6.71 34.97
CA CYS A 39 4.24 7.39 35.49
C CYS A 39 3.79 6.81 36.84
N LYS A 40 3.70 5.49 36.97
CA LYS A 40 3.37 4.84 38.25
C LYS A 40 4.33 5.22 39.38
N THR A 41 5.62 5.35 39.08
CA THR A 41 6.64 5.65 40.09
C THR A 41 6.58 7.12 40.53
N HIS A 42 6.41 8.04 39.59
CA HIS A 42 6.62 9.47 39.86
C HIS A 42 5.33 10.28 40.07
N LEU A 43 4.20 9.91 39.45
CA LEU A 43 2.96 10.70 39.49
C LEU A 43 2.47 10.94 40.93
N LYS A 44 2.61 9.95 41.82
CA LYS A 44 2.24 10.03 43.24
C LYS A 44 3.01 11.09 44.05
N TYR A 45 4.18 11.52 43.56
CA TYR A 45 4.98 12.56 44.20
C TYR A 45 4.69 13.96 43.65
N LEU A 46 3.98 14.03 42.51
CA LEU A 46 3.67 15.27 41.81
C LEU A 46 2.27 15.78 42.15
N LEU A 47 1.31 14.86 42.30
CA LEU A 47 -0.10 15.18 42.53
C LEU A 47 -0.69 14.24 43.58
N ASN A 48 -1.57 14.77 44.42
CA ASN A 48 -2.26 13.99 45.45
C ASN A 48 -3.62 13.52 44.93
N PHE A 49 -3.64 12.37 44.26
CA PHE A 49 -4.85 11.74 43.70
C PHE A 49 -5.00 10.30 44.23
N HIS A 50 -6.22 9.79 44.16
CA HIS A 50 -6.52 8.37 44.32
C HIS A 50 -6.46 7.64 42.97
N ILE A 51 -7.11 8.21 41.95
CA ILE A 51 -7.08 7.72 40.57
C ILE A 51 -6.66 8.86 39.65
N ILE A 52 -5.76 8.56 38.70
CA ILE A 52 -5.53 9.39 37.53
C ILE A 52 -5.85 8.59 36.28
N ARG A 53 -6.68 9.16 35.42
CA ARG A 53 -6.92 8.68 34.06
C ARG A 53 -6.50 9.75 33.07
N MET A 54 -5.74 9.36 32.06
CA MET A 54 -5.30 10.21 30.97
C MET A 54 -5.68 9.57 29.65
N THR A 55 -6.36 10.34 28.80
CA THR A 55 -6.80 9.90 27.47
C THR A 55 -6.16 10.80 26.43
N ILE A 56 -5.23 10.26 25.65
CA ILE A 56 -4.45 10.95 24.62
C ILE A 56 -5.05 10.64 23.24
N PHE A 57 -5.34 11.67 22.47
CA PHE A 57 -5.87 11.55 21.11
C PHE A 57 -4.75 11.71 20.08
N GLN A 58 -4.59 10.72 19.21
CA GLN A 58 -3.56 10.73 18.17
C GLN A 58 -4.17 10.25 16.84
N GLY A 59 -4.72 11.19 16.06
CA GLY A 59 -5.50 10.88 14.85
C GLY A 59 -6.76 10.11 15.21
N ASP A 60 -6.97 8.95 14.57
CA ASP A 60 -8.13 8.07 14.82
C ASP A 60 -7.95 7.12 16.01
N LYS A 61 -6.80 7.18 16.69
CA LYS A 61 -6.50 6.31 17.84
C LYS A 61 -6.61 7.06 19.15
N LEU A 62 -7.28 6.42 20.11
CA LEU A 62 -7.27 6.82 21.50
C LEU A 62 -6.29 5.95 22.27
N PHE A 63 -5.52 6.58 23.14
CA PHE A 63 -4.71 5.89 24.13
C PHE A 63 -5.23 6.27 25.51
N THR A 64 -5.53 5.28 26.34
CA THR A 64 -5.94 5.52 27.72
C THR A 64 -4.90 4.97 28.66
N PHE A 65 -4.63 5.74 29.71
CA PHE A 65 -3.74 5.40 30.80
C PHE A 65 -4.50 5.62 32.09
N GLU A 66 -4.48 4.64 32.99
CA GLU A 66 -5.12 4.70 34.29
C GLU A 66 -4.17 4.17 35.36
N LEU A 67 -4.03 4.94 36.43
CA LEU A 67 -3.22 4.58 37.58
C LEU A 67 -4.07 4.71 38.85
N PHE A 68 -4.10 3.63 39.62
CA PHE A 68 -4.70 3.57 40.96
C PHE A 68 -3.74 2.88 41.91
N GLY A 69 -3.27 3.61 42.93
CA GLY A 69 -2.24 3.12 43.83
C GLY A 69 -0.99 2.66 43.07
N ASN A 70 -0.67 1.38 43.16
CA ASN A 70 0.45 0.75 42.43
C ASN A 70 0.00 -0.05 41.19
N SER A 71 -1.29 -0.05 40.88
CA SER A 71 -1.86 -0.78 39.75
C SER A 71 -2.03 0.15 38.56
N ILE A 72 -1.64 -0.34 37.39
CA ILE A 72 -1.64 0.41 36.14
C ILE A 72 -2.43 -0.34 35.08
N TRP A 73 -3.27 0.39 34.36
CA TRP A 73 -4.00 -0.10 33.20
C TRP A 73 -3.74 0.85 32.05
N TYR A 74 -3.43 0.32 30.89
CA TYR A 74 -3.25 1.13 29.69
C TYR A 74 -3.85 0.39 28.51
N ASP A 75 -4.50 1.14 27.61
CA ASP A 75 -5.03 0.62 26.37
C ASP A 75 -4.31 1.27 25.19
N LEU A 76 -3.50 0.45 24.52
CA LEU A 76 -2.74 0.80 23.32
C LEU A 76 -3.47 0.48 22.02
N LYS A 77 -4.58 -0.25 22.09
CA LYS A 77 -5.36 -0.66 20.92
C LYS A 77 -6.42 0.37 20.56
N GLY A 78 -6.77 1.26 21.48
CA GLY A 78 -7.82 2.27 21.28
C GLY A 78 -9.20 1.65 21.24
N GLU A 79 -9.39 0.55 21.97
CA GLU A 79 -10.67 -0.13 22.15
C GLU A 79 -11.46 0.47 23.33
N THR A 80 -10.83 1.36 24.11
CA THR A 80 -11.47 2.01 25.26
C THR A 80 -12.44 3.10 24.83
N GLU A 81 -13.69 2.96 25.25
CA GLU A 81 -14.71 4.00 25.10
C GLU A 81 -14.46 5.17 26.07
N LEU A 82 -14.75 6.39 25.60
CA LEU A 82 -14.80 7.57 26.44
C LEU A 82 -15.98 7.48 27.40
N PHE A 83 -15.78 7.92 28.63
CA PHE A 83 -16.90 8.12 29.55
C PHE A 83 -17.76 9.31 29.11
N PRO A 84 -19.05 9.37 29.50
CA PRO A 84 -19.94 10.47 29.14
C PRO A 84 -19.39 11.86 29.52
N TYR A 85 -18.72 11.94 30.68
CA TYR A 85 -18.09 13.17 31.15
C TYR A 85 -16.82 13.52 30.35
N GLU A 86 -16.07 12.52 29.84
CA GLU A 86 -14.91 12.74 28.97
C GLU A 86 -15.35 13.25 27.59
N ASP A 87 -16.47 12.75 27.05
CA ASP A 87 -17.06 13.24 25.80
C ASP A 87 -17.54 14.70 25.93
N GLU A 88 -18.19 15.04 27.05
CA GLU A 88 -18.57 16.42 27.32
C GLU A 88 -17.33 17.33 27.44
N LEU A 89 -16.31 16.88 28.18
CA LEU A 89 -15.06 17.60 28.36
C LEU A 89 -14.31 17.78 27.02
N PHE A 90 -14.33 16.77 26.15
CA PHE A 90 -13.73 16.82 24.81
C PHE A 90 -14.42 17.84 23.89
N LYS A 91 -15.76 17.91 23.96
CA LYS A 91 -16.58 18.82 23.14
C LYS A 91 -16.55 20.25 23.63
N ARG A 92 -16.67 20.46 24.94
CA ARG A 92 -16.79 21.80 25.55
C ARG A 92 -15.44 22.42 25.89
N GLY A 93 -14.44 21.61 26.21
CA GLY A 93 -13.11 22.07 26.64
C GLY A 93 -13.10 22.78 28.01
N ILE A 94 -14.20 22.69 28.76
CA ILE A 94 -14.35 23.36 30.07
C ILE A 94 -13.94 22.36 31.16
N PRO A 95 -13.07 22.75 32.12
CA PRO A 95 -12.76 21.90 33.25
C PRO A 95 -14.01 21.50 34.03
N LEU A 96 -14.08 20.22 34.40
CA LEU A 96 -15.22 19.64 35.10
C LEU A 96 -14.86 19.34 36.55
N ILE A 97 -15.79 19.62 37.47
CA ILE A 97 -15.71 19.19 38.86
C ILE A 97 -17.06 18.56 39.18
N THR A 98 -17.09 17.27 39.51
CA THR A 98 -18.34 16.55 39.81
C THR A 98 -18.14 15.54 40.93
N ASN A 99 -19.20 15.32 41.70
CA ASN A 99 -19.26 14.25 42.70
C ASN A 99 -19.87 12.96 42.11
N GLU A 100 -20.35 13.02 40.86
CA GLU A 100 -20.86 11.87 40.13
C GLU A 100 -19.69 11.09 39.53
N ILE A 101 -19.31 10.00 40.18
CA ILE A 101 -18.20 9.15 39.75
C ILE A 101 -18.77 7.96 38.99
N PRO A 102 -18.36 7.72 37.73
CA PRO A 102 -18.87 6.60 36.96
C PRO A 102 -18.53 5.27 37.63
N ASP A 103 -19.55 4.42 37.81
CA ASP A 103 -19.37 3.08 38.39
C ASP A 103 -18.29 2.26 37.68
N LYS A 104 -18.18 2.38 36.34
CA LYS A 104 -17.16 1.69 35.54
C LYS A 104 -15.72 2.12 35.87
N LEU A 105 -15.50 3.34 36.36
CA LEU A 105 -14.19 3.83 36.79
C LEU A 105 -13.74 3.18 38.12
N VAL A 106 -14.72 2.74 38.93
CA VAL A 106 -14.53 2.31 40.32
C VAL A 106 -14.74 0.79 40.52
N ARG A 107 -15.63 0.17 39.74
CA ARG A 107 -16.20 -1.18 39.91
C ARG A 107 -15.16 -2.30 40.08
N ASP A 108 -14.02 -2.18 39.41
CA ASP A 108 -12.98 -3.22 39.40
C ASP A 108 -11.69 -2.80 40.13
N LYS A 109 -11.70 -1.61 40.77
CA LYS A 109 -10.48 -0.94 41.23
C LYS A 109 -10.52 -0.52 42.70
N VAL A 110 -11.70 -0.34 43.27
CA VAL A 110 -11.86 0.26 44.61
C VAL A 110 -12.76 -0.61 45.49
N GLY A 111 -12.31 -0.91 46.70
CA GLY A 111 -13.26 -1.12 47.79
C GLY A 111 -13.82 0.25 48.19
N LEU A 112 -15.07 0.55 47.85
CA LEU A 112 -15.74 1.85 48.05
C LEU A 112 -15.58 2.45 49.48
N ASN A 113 -15.18 1.65 50.46
CA ASN A 113 -14.94 2.03 51.84
C ASN A 113 -13.64 2.83 52.10
N ALA A 114 -12.81 3.09 51.09
CA ALA A 114 -11.53 3.81 51.26
C ALA A 114 -11.56 5.30 50.87
N LEU A 115 -12.63 5.78 50.24
CA LEU A 115 -12.77 7.16 49.76
C LEU A 115 -13.67 7.97 50.70
N TYR A 116 -13.26 9.19 51.05
CA TYR A 116 -14.02 10.08 51.93
C TYR A 116 -14.43 11.33 51.15
N ASP A 117 -15.72 11.43 50.81
CA ASP A 117 -16.30 12.49 49.97
C ASP A 117 -15.51 12.73 48.66
N PRO A 118 -15.48 11.74 47.75
CA PRO A 118 -14.66 11.81 46.55
C PRO A 118 -15.22 12.78 45.50
N VAL A 119 -14.31 13.55 44.90
CA VAL A 119 -14.57 14.53 43.84
C VAL A 119 -13.74 14.19 42.61
N LEU A 120 -14.41 14.15 41.46
CA LEU A 120 -13.80 13.95 40.15
C LEU A 120 -13.50 15.30 39.50
N TRP A 121 -12.24 15.50 39.13
CA TRP A 121 -11.73 16.67 38.43
C TRP A 121 -11.35 16.28 37.01
N GLY A 122 -11.77 17.06 36.02
CA GLY A 122 -11.49 16.82 34.61
C GLY A 122 -10.87 18.06 33.96
N TRP A 123 -9.82 17.86 33.16
CA TRP A 123 -9.20 18.92 32.34
C TRP A 123 -8.97 18.44 30.91
N CYS A 124 -9.24 19.33 29.95
CA CYS A 124 -8.90 19.14 28.55
C CYS A 124 -7.71 20.03 28.21
N PHE A 125 -6.60 19.43 27.80
CA PHE A 125 -5.43 20.11 27.29
C PHE A 125 -5.40 19.95 25.77
N ASP A 126 -5.51 21.08 25.05
CA ASP A 126 -5.45 21.12 23.59
C ASP A 126 -4.20 21.91 23.17
N LYS A 127 -3.29 21.25 22.47
CA LYS A 127 -2.05 21.86 21.98
C LYS A 127 -1.66 21.23 20.64
N ASN A 128 -1.53 22.05 19.60
CA ASN A 128 -1.07 21.63 18.26
C ASN A 128 -1.87 20.46 17.67
N GLU A 129 -3.21 20.56 17.68
CA GLU A 129 -4.15 19.53 17.15
C GLU A 129 -4.11 18.19 17.90
N ARG A 130 -3.45 18.15 19.06
CA ARG A 130 -3.41 16.98 19.92
C ARG A 130 -4.13 17.32 21.22
N LYS A 131 -5.21 16.60 21.46
CA LYS A 131 -6.03 16.74 22.67
C LYS A 131 -5.65 15.66 23.67
N VAL A 132 -5.57 16.05 24.94
CA VAL A 132 -5.41 15.14 26.07
C VAL A 132 -6.46 15.48 27.11
N LEU A 133 -7.22 14.48 27.52
CA LEU A 133 -8.17 14.59 28.62
C LEU A 133 -7.53 13.96 29.85
N VAL A 134 -7.59 14.65 30.98
CA VAL A 134 -7.13 14.12 32.26
C VAL A 134 -8.27 14.15 33.24
N SER A 135 -8.49 13.05 33.93
CA SER A 135 -9.43 12.92 35.04
C SER A 135 -8.66 12.53 36.30
N LEU A 136 -8.85 13.28 37.39
CA LEU A 136 -8.30 12.98 38.71
C LEU A 136 -9.43 12.76 39.70
N LEU A 137 -9.38 11.66 40.44
CA LEU A 137 -10.26 11.42 41.58
C LEU A 137 -9.48 11.72 42.86
N ALA A 138 -9.99 12.62 43.69
CA ALA A 138 -9.40 12.99 44.99
C ALA A 138 -10.50 13.26 46.03
N ASP A 139 -10.17 13.23 47.32
CA ASP A 139 -11.11 13.60 48.39
C ASP A 139 -11.39 15.11 48.35
N GLN A 140 -12.61 15.57 48.70
CA GLN A 140 -12.99 16.99 48.68
C GLN A 140 -12.05 17.90 49.49
N ASN A 141 -11.47 17.37 50.58
CA ASN A 141 -10.50 18.08 51.42
C ASN A 141 -9.13 18.31 50.74
N LYS A 142 -8.92 17.77 49.54
CA LYS A 142 -7.69 17.87 48.75
C LYS A 142 -7.96 18.57 47.43
N ALA A 143 -8.39 19.83 47.49
CA ALA A 143 -8.57 20.65 46.30
C ALA A 143 -7.22 20.94 45.61
N PHE A 144 -7.21 20.90 44.28
CA PHE A 144 -6.04 21.23 43.48
C PHE A 144 -5.87 22.76 43.37
N SER A 145 -4.67 23.24 43.65
CA SER A 145 -4.30 24.65 43.50
C SER A 145 -3.94 24.98 42.04
N VAL A 146 -3.84 26.28 41.72
CA VAL A 146 -3.39 26.73 40.38
C VAL A 146 -2.03 26.14 40.02
N GLY A 147 -1.12 26.05 40.99
CA GLY A 147 0.21 25.46 40.78
C GLY A 147 0.18 23.96 40.50
N ASP A 148 -0.76 23.21 41.10
CA ASP A 148 -0.93 21.78 40.81
C ASP A 148 -1.42 21.57 39.37
N VAL A 149 -2.30 22.46 38.88
CA VAL A 149 -2.77 22.45 37.49
C VAL A 149 -1.64 22.78 36.51
N ASP A 150 -0.75 23.72 36.86
CA ASP A 150 0.43 24.03 36.04
C ASP A 150 1.40 22.84 35.96
N ILE A 151 1.68 22.18 37.09
CA ILE A 151 2.49 20.96 37.12
C ILE A 151 1.82 19.84 36.31
N LEU A 152 0.51 19.64 36.48
CA LEU A 152 -0.25 18.68 35.69
C LEU A 152 -0.12 18.95 34.20
N LYS A 153 -0.26 20.20 33.77
CA LYS A 153 -0.10 20.59 32.36
C LYS A 153 1.29 20.27 31.82
N LEU A 154 2.34 20.58 32.58
CA LEU A 154 3.72 20.25 32.19
C LEU A 154 3.94 18.75 32.06
N MET A 155 3.38 17.96 32.98
CA MET A 155 3.44 16.50 32.94
C MET A 155 2.71 15.92 31.73
N VAL A 156 1.51 16.41 31.46
CA VAL A 156 0.71 16.04 30.28
C VAL A 156 1.50 16.35 29.00
N ASP A 157 2.04 17.56 28.87
CA ASP A 157 2.85 17.95 27.71
C ASP A 157 4.04 16.99 27.51
N CYS A 158 4.73 16.61 28.60
CA CYS A 158 5.88 15.70 28.55
C CYS A 158 5.48 14.28 28.13
N ILE A 159 4.46 13.70 28.77
CA ILE A 159 3.95 12.35 28.44
C ILE A 159 3.46 12.32 27.00
N GLN A 160 2.66 13.31 26.61
CA GLN A 160 2.11 13.44 25.27
C GLN A 160 3.20 13.54 24.20
N ALA A 161 4.21 14.39 24.42
CA ALA A 161 5.32 14.52 23.49
C ALA A 161 6.05 13.19 23.31
N LYS A 162 6.35 12.50 24.41
CA LYS A 162 7.04 11.21 24.37
C LYS A 162 6.21 10.11 23.72
N PHE A 163 4.92 10.07 24.03
CA PHE A 163 3.98 9.15 23.41
C PHE A 163 3.96 9.33 21.89
N SER A 164 3.82 10.57 21.41
CA SER A 164 3.84 10.85 19.98
C SER A 164 5.17 10.47 19.33
N GLU A 165 6.31 10.71 19.99
CA GLU A 165 7.63 10.31 19.49
C GLU A 165 7.71 8.79 19.27
N ILE A 166 7.36 7.99 20.29
CA ILE A 166 7.39 6.53 20.22
C ILE A 166 6.42 6.02 19.15
N TYR A 167 5.22 6.58 19.09
CA TYR A 167 4.20 6.22 18.11
C TYR A 167 4.67 6.48 16.67
N LEU A 168 5.20 7.68 16.40
CA LEU A 168 5.71 8.05 15.07
C LEU A 168 6.90 7.18 14.66
N LYS A 169 7.82 6.89 15.59
CA LYS A 169 8.96 5.99 15.34
C LYS A 169 8.49 4.60 14.92
N ARG A 170 7.47 4.06 15.59
CA ARG A 170 6.88 2.76 15.25
C ARG A 170 6.19 2.77 13.88
N GLN A 171 5.43 3.83 13.56
CA GLN A 171 4.80 3.97 12.25
C GLN A 171 5.82 4.04 11.11
N LEU A 172 6.89 4.81 11.29
CA LEU A 172 7.99 4.89 10.32
C LEU A 172 8.66 3.52 10.09
N ALA A 173 8.88 2.74 11.16
CA ALA A 173 9.47 1.41 11.03
C ALA A 173 8.57 0.47 10.20
N ILE A 174 7.25 0.48 10.44
CA ILE A 174 6.27 -0.31 9.68
C ILE A 174 6.25 0.14 8.21
N GLN A 175 6.21 1.45 7.96
CA GLN A 175 6.19 1.99 6.60
C GLN A 175 7.46 1.65 5.82
N ASN A 176 8.63 1.74 6.46
CA ASN A 176 9.91 1.36 5.83
C ASN A 176 9.95 -0.12 5.47
N GLN A 177 9.42 -1.00 6.33
CA GLN A 177 9.33 -2.42 6.04
C GLN A 177 8.42 -2.68 4.83
N ASN A 178 7.21 -2.12 4.85
CA ASN A 178 6.25 -2.26 3.74
C ASN A 178 6.83 -1.74 2.41
N LEU A 179 7.56 -0.63 2.45
CA LEU A 179 8.21 -0.06 1.27
C LEU A 179 9.32 -0.98 0.74
N SER A 180 10.12 -1.56 1.63
CA SER A 180 11.15 -2.54 1.26
C SER A 180 10.54 -3.77 0.58
N ASP A 181 9.44 -4.30 1.14
CA ASP A 181 8.77 -5.47 0.59
C ASP A 181 8.13 -5.19 -0.78
N ALA A 182 7.51 -4.01 -0.93
CA ALA A 182 6.99 -3.54 -2.21
C ALA A 182 8.10 -3.37 -3.26
N TYR A 183 9.26 -2.83 -2.86
CA TYR A 183 10.41 -2.66 -3.75
C TYR A 183 10.95 -4.00 -4.25
N LEU A 184 11.10 -5.00 -3.36
CA LEU A 184 11.52 -6.35 -3.74
C LEU A 184 10.54 -6.97 -4.74
N THR A 185 9.24 -6.86 -4.48
CA THR A 185 8.20 -7.37 -5.37
C THR A 185 8.27 -6.72 -6.77
N ILE A 186 8.42 -5.39 -6.83
CA ILE A 186 8.55 -4.66 -8.10
C ILE A 186 9.81 -5.10 -8.85
N LYS A 187 10.93 -5.27 -8.14
CA LYS A 187 12.18 -5.72 -8.73
C LYS A 187 12.03 -7.11 -9.37
N GLU A 188 11.47 -8.06 -8.65
CA GLU A 188 11.21 -9.42 -9.16
C GLU A 188 10.31 -9.41 -10.40
N LYS A 189 9.26 -8.60 -10.38
CA LYS A 189 8.35 -8.46 -11.52
C LYS A 189 9.00 -7.80 -12.73
N ASN A 190 9.88 -6.83 -12.52
CA ASN A 190 10.64 -6.22 -13.61
C ASN A 190 11.60 -7.23 -14.25
N GLU A 191 12.27 -8.07 -13.46
CA GLU A 191 13.14 -9.13 -13.97
C GLU A 191 12.35 -10.19 -14.76
N GLU A 192 11.14 -10.54 -14.31
CA GLU A 192 10.20 -11.40 -15.04
C GLU A 192 9.78 -10.78 -16.38
N ILE A 193 9.37 -9.51 -16.38
CA ILE A 193 9.00 -8.77 -17.59
C ILE A 193 10.17 -8.72 -18.57
N GLN A 194 11.39 -8.43 -18.11
CA GLN A 194 12.57 -8.40 -18.97
C GLN A 194 12.83 -9.75 -19.64
N ARG A 195 12.69 -10.86 -18.92
CA ARG A 195 12.81 -12.21 -19.49
C ARG A 195 11.74 -12.47 -20.55
N ILE A 196 10.48 -12.09 -20.28
CA ILE A 196 9.39 -12.24 -21.23
C ILE A 196 9.65 -11.41 -22.49
N VAL A 197 10.06 -10.15 -22.34
CA VAL A 197 10.37 -9.26 -23.48
C VAL A 197 11.50 -9.82 -24.34
N LEU A 198 12.54 -10.38 -23.72
CA LEU A 198 13.65 -10.98 -24.45
C LEU A 198 13.18 -12.20 -25.26
N ASN A 199 12.43 -13.12 -24.64
CA ASN A 199 11.88 -14.29 -25.32
C ASN A 199 10.88 -13.91 -26.44
N GLN A 200 10.04 -12.90 -26.22
CA GLN A 200 9.12 -12.39 -27.23
C GLN A 200 9.86 -11.81 -28.43
N LYS A 201 10.95 -11.06 -28.21
CA LYS A 201 11.78 -10.54 -29.31
C LYS A 201 12.40 -11.66 -30.14
N GLU A 202 12.91 -12.71 -29.50
CA GLU A 202 13.47 -13.87 -30.19
C GLU A 202 12.40 -14.61 -31.00
N THR A 203 11.23 -14.84 -30.41
CA THR A 203 10.09 -15.50 -31.07
C THR A 203 9.61 -14.69 -32.28
N ILE A 204 9.45 -13.37 -32.11
CA ILE A 204 9.05 -12.46 -33.21
C ILE A 204 10.08 -12.50 -34.32
N LYS A 205 11.37 -12.45 -34.00
CA LYS A 205 12.44 -12.52 -34.99
C LYS A 205 12.39 -13.84 -35.77
N ALA A 206 12.25 -14.98 -35.08
CA ALA A 206 12.15 -16.29 -35.71
C ALA A 206 10.95 -16.38 -36.67
N ARG A 207 9.76 -15.99 -36.21
CA ARG A 207 8.54 -15.99 -37.04
C ARG A 207 8.61 -15.01 -38.21
N THR A 208 9.20 -13.84 -38.00
CA THR A 208 9.36 -12.84 -39.06
C THR A 208 10.28 -13.39 -40.15
N SER A 209 11.42 -14.00 -39.78
CA SER A 209 12.31 -14.65 -40.75
C SER A 209 11.61 -15.77 -41.54
N GLU A 210 10.78 -16.58 -40.87
CA GLU A 210 10.00 -17.63 -41.52
C GLU A 210 8.98 -17.05 -42.53
N ILE A 211 8.27 -15.98 -42.14
CA ILE A 211 7.31 -15.29 -43.02
C ILE A 211 8.02 -14.66 -44.22
N VAL A 212 9.18 -14.03 -44.02
CA VAL A 212 9.97 -13.45 -45.12
C VAL A 212 10.35 -14.54 -46.13
N LEU A 213 10.84 -15.69 -45.65
CA LEU A 213 11.17 -16.82 -46.52
C LEU A 213 9.95 -17.34 -47.29
N LYS A 214 8.80 -17.46 -46.63
CA LYS A 214 7.54 -17.88 -47.29
C LYS A 214 7.09 -16.87 -48.35
N ASN A 215 7.22 -15.57 -48.07
CA ASN A 215 6.87 -14.52 -49.02
C ASN A 215 7.78 -14.51 -50.25
N GLU A 216 9.09 -14.68 -50.08
CA GLU A 216 10.04 -14.78 -51.20
C GLU A 216 9.69 -15.93 -52.14
N LYS A 217 9.35 -17.09 -51.57
CA LYS A 217 8.92 -18.27 -52.35
C LYS A 217 7.59 -18.04 -53.08
N LEU A 218 6.60 -17.44 -52.42
CA LEU A 218 5.33 -17.08 -53.06
C LEU A 218 5.52 -16.09 -54.22
N LEU A 219 6.41 -15.11 -54.08
CA LEU A 219 6.75 -14.18 -55.16
C LEU A 219 7.36 -14.92 -56.35
N HIS A 220 8.24 -15.90 -56.11
CA HIS A 220 8.83 -16.73 -57.17
C HIS A 220 7.75 -17.52 -57.94
N ILE A 221 6.82 -18.17 -57.23
CA ILE A 221 5.69 -18.90 -57.85
C ILE A 221 4.77 -17.94 -58.63
N SER A 222 4.49 -16.76 -58.06
CA SER A 222 3.66 -15.75 -58.74
C SER A 222 4.31 -15.25 -60.03
N ALA A 223 5.63 -15.07 -60.06
CA ALA A 223 6.38 -14.66 -61.25
C ALA A 223 6.34 -15.74 -62.33
N LEU A 224 6.55 -17.01 -61.96
CA LEU A 224 6.40 -18.18 -62.85
C LEU A 224 5.01 -18.23 -63.49
N ASN A 225 3.95 -18.10 -62.70
CA ASN A 225 2.58 -18.11 -63.20
C ASN A 225 2.28 -16.92 -64.13
N ALA A 226 2.74 -15.72 -63.79
CA ALA A 226 2.42 -14.51 -64.55
C ALA A 226 3.11 -14.45 -65.93
N HIS A 227 4.33 -14.99 -66.04
CA HIS A 227 5.11 -14.96 -67.29
C HIS A 227 5.04 -16.27 -68.06
N ASN A 228 5.41 -17.39 -67.43
CA ASN A 228 5.66 -18.63 -68.16
C ASN A 228 4.37 -19.36 -68.53
N VAL A 229 3.27 -19.18 -67.78
CA VAL A 229 1.95 -19.74 -68.14
C VAL A 229 1.20 -18.83 -69.11
N ARG A 230 1.34 -17.51 -68.94
CA ARG A 230 0.60 -16.52 -69.73
C ARG A 230 1.05 -16.47 -71.18
N GLU A 231 2.34 -16.64 -71.44
CA GLU A 231 2.91 -16.62 -72.79
C GLU A 231 2.38 -17.74 -73.71
N PRO A 232 2.45 -19.03 -73.35
CA PRO A 232 1.89 -20.10 -74.17
C PRO A 232 0.36 -20.02 -74.25
N LEU A 233 -0.33 -19.59 -73.19
CA LEU A 233 -1.78 -19.37 -73.23
C LEU A 233 -2.17 -18.28 -74.23
N SER A 234 -1.46 -17.15 -74.23
CA SER A 234 -1.70 -16.06 -75.19
C SER A 234 -1.41 -16.51 -76.62
N ARG A 235 -0.38 -17.34 -76.84
CA ARG A 235 -0.11 -17.97 -78.15
C ARG A 235 -1.24 -18.91 -78.58
N ILE A 236 -1.74 -19.75 -77.68
CA ILE A 236 -2.88 -20.63 -77.94
C ILE A 236 -4.11 -19.81 -78.35
N GLN A 237 -4.44 -18.77 -77.59
CA GLN A 237 -5.58 -17.89 -77.88
C GLN A 237 -5.42 -17.20 -79.24
N GLY A 238 -4.25 -16.61 -79.52
CA GLY A 238 -3.99 -15.97 -80.80
C GLY A 238 -4.03 -16.95 -81.98
N ILE A 239 -3.55 -18.19 -81.82
CA ILE A 239 -3.66 -19.22 -82.85
C ILE A 239 -5.12 -19.61 -83.09
N ILE A 240 -5.94 -19.72 -82.02
CA ILE A 240 -7.38 -20.02 -82.12
C ILE A 240 -8.12 -18.93 -82.90
N GLU A 241 -7.84 -17.66 -82.63
CA GLU A 241 -8.46 -16.53 -83.34
C GLU A 241 -8.14 -16.53 -84.85
N LEU A 242 -6.95 -17.02 -85.24
CA LEU A 242 -6.56 -17.10 -86.65
C LEU A 242 -7.33 -18.15 -87.46
N PHE A 243 -7.98 -19.13 -86.82
CA PHE A 243 -8.79 -20.14 -87.52
C PHE A 243 -9.99 -19.52 -88.24
N GLU A 244 -10.49 -18.36 -87.79
CA GLU A 244 -11.62 -17.68 -88.44
C GLU A 244 -11.23 -17.01 -89.78
N PHE A 245 -9.93 -16.84 -90.04
CA PHE A 245 -9.41 -16.08 -91.19
C PHE A 245 -8.61 -16.91 -92.19
N MET A 246 -8.44 -18.21 -91.93
CA MET A 246 -7.59 -19.11 -92.72
C MET A 246 -8.37 -20.32 -93.23
N ASP A 247 -7.98 -20.86 -94.38
CA ASP A 247 -8.60 -22.05 -94.95
C ASP A 247 -8.17 -23.33 -94.22
N ASP A 248 -9.02 -24.37 -94.28
CA ASP A 248 -8.87 -25.63 -93.55
C ASP A 248 -7.53 -26.34 -93.80
N GLU A 249 -6.99 -26.24 -95.03
CA GLU A 249 -5.74 -26.89 -95.40
C GLU A 249 -4.53 -26.18 -94.77
N THR A 250 -4.51 -24.84 -94.82
CA THR A 250 -3.46 -24.03 -94.20
C THR A 250 -3.52 -24.10 -92.67
N CYS A 251 -4.72 -24.08 -92.09
CA CYS A 251 -4.93 -24.31 -90.65
C CYS A 251 -4.31 -25.64 -90.19
N ARG A 252 -4.56 -26.72 -90.94
CA ARG A 252 -4.08 -28.07 -90.59
C ARG A 252 -2.57 -28.23 -90.76
N LYS A 253 -1.96 -27.54 -91.73
CA LYS A 253 -0.51 -27.61 -92.00
C LYS A 253 0.32 -26.68 -91.11
N GLU A 254 -0.19 -25.49 -90.76
CA GLU A 254 0.61 -24.46 -90.08
C GLU A 254 0.14 -24.12 -88.66
N LEU A 255 -1.16 -23.98 -88.42
CA LEU A 255 -1.69 -23.57 -87.12
C LEU A 255 -1.77 -24.73 -86.13
N VAL A 256 -2.26 -25.90 -86.56
CA VAL A 256 -2.40 -27.09 -85.69
C VAL A 256 -1.06 -27.52 -85.06
N PRO A 257 0.06 -27.61 -85.79
CA PRO A 257 1.36 -27.93 -85.18
C PRO A 257 1.81 -26.91 -84.12
N LYS A 258 1.60 -25.61 -84.37
CA LYS A 258 1.94 -24.53 -83.42
C LYS A 258 1.04 -24.50 -82.20
N LEU A 259 -0.23 -24.88 -82.35
CA LEU A 259 -1.17 -25.04 -81.24
C LEU A 259 -0.73 -26.19 -80.33
N ILE A 260 -0.36 -27.34 -80.93
CA ILE A 260 0.14 -28.50 -80.20
C ILE A 260 1.43 -28.19 -79.46
N SER A 261 2.38 -27.46 -80.08
CA SER A 261 3.62 -27.07 -79.41
C SER A 261 3.34 -26.12 -78.24
N SER A 262 2.49 -25.11 -78.42
CA SER A 262 2.14 -24.15 -77.36
C SER A 262 1.38 -24.81 -76.20
N ALA A 263 0.51 -25.79 -76.50
CA ALA A 263 -0.20 -26.57 -75.48
C ALA A 263 0.74 -27.50 -74.70
N ARG A 264 1.76 -28.09 -75.35
CA ARG A 264 2.79 -28.88 -74.66
C ARG A 264 3.68 -28.03 -73.77
N GLU A 265 4.13 -26.87 -74.26
CA GLU A 265 4.91 -25.93 -73.46
C GLU A 265 4.11 -25.46 -72.23
N MET A 266 2.80 -25.21 -72.37
CA MET A 266 1.93 -24.88 -71.24
C MET A 266 1.83 -26.02 -70.21
N ASP A 267 1.69 -27.26 -70.67
CA ASP A 267 1.63 -28.46 -69.80
C ASP A 267 2.94 -28.69 -69.06
N GLU A 268 4.09 -28.44 -69.72
CA GLU A 268 5.42 -28.50 -69.10
C GLU A 268 5.57 -27.44 -68.00
N VAL A 269 5.21 -26.19 -68.27
CA VAL A 269 5.25 -25.12 -67.26
C VAL A 269 4.31 -25.42 -66.08
N LEU A 270 3.10 -25.94 -66.35
CA LEU A 270 2.16 -26.34 -65.31
C LEU A 270 2.71 -27.46 -64.43
N LYS A 271 3.38 -28.46 -65.02
CA LYS A 271 4.05 -29.54 -64.27
C LYS A 271 5.14 -28.98 -63.37
N GLU A 272 5.97 -28.07 -63.86
CA GLU A 272 7.01 -27.43 -63.05
C GLU A 272 6.42 -26.65 -61.85
N VAL A 273 5.33 -25.91 -62.05
CA VAL A 273 4.65 -25.17 -60.97
C VAL A 273 4.05 -26.12 -59.94
N VAL A 274 3.40 -27.21 -60.38
CA VAL A 274 2.79 -28.21 -59.49
C VAL A 274 3.86 -28.98 -58.71
N GLU A 275 4.98 -29.33 -59.34
CA GLU A 275 6.08 -30.02 -58.70
C GLU A 275 6.74 -29.13 -57.63
N MET A 276 6.94 -27.84 -57.93
CA MET A 276 7.45 -26.86 -56.98
C MET A 276 6.52 -26.69 -55.77
N ALA A 277 5.22 -26.51 -56.01
CA ALA A 277 4.22 -26.38 -54.94
C ALA A 277 4.06 -27.67 -54.11
N SER A 278 4.15 -28.84 -54.74
CA SER A 278 4.04 -30.14 -54.05
C SER A 278 5.24 -30.39 -53.15
N LYS A 279 6.45 -30.11 -53.65
CA LYS A 279 7.70 -30.23 -52.89
C LYS A 279 7.66 -29.36 -51.63
N GLU A 280 7.18 -28.12 -51.75
CA GLU A 280 6.98 -27.21 -50.62
C GLU A 280 5.98 -27.75 -49.58
N LEU A 281 4.88 -28.36 -50.02
CA LEU A 281 3.87 -28.96 -49.13
C LEU A 281 4.45 -30.12 -48.29
N THR A 282 5.36 -30.89 -48.87
CA THR A 282 6.14 -31.93 -48.17
C THR A 282 7.17 -31.36 -47.20
N GLU A 283 7.92 -30.32 -47.61
CA GLU A 283 8.90 -29.65 -46.75
C GLU A 283 8.24 -29.00 -45.52
N LEU A 284 7.05 -28.40 -45.71
CA LEU A 284 6.27 -27.81 -44.62
C LEU A 284 5.74 -28.87 -43.63
N LYS A 285 5.24 -30.01 -44.13
CA LYS A 285 4.76 -31.12 -43.27
C LYS A 285 5.88 -31.81 -42.51
N ALA A 286 7.09 -31.86 -43.07
CA ALA A 286 8.26 -32.44 -42.42
C ALA A 286 8.83 -31.54 -41.30
N ALA A 287 8.59 -30.23 -41.35
CA ALA A 287 9.02 -29.27 -40.35
C ALA A 287 8.05 -29.13 -39.14
N GLU A 288 6.82 -29.64 -39.25
CA GLU A 288 5.81 -29.67 -38.17
C GLU A 288 5.90 -30.93 -37.27
N LEU A 289 6.72 -31.92 -37.61
CA LEU A 289 7.00 -33.16 -36.86
C LEU A 289 8.32 -33.05 -36.07
#